data_AF-A0A1H0TJY0-F1
#
_entry.id   AF-A0A1H0TJY0-F1
#
_cell.length_a   1.000
_cell.length_b   1.000
_cell.length_c   1.000
_cell.angle_alpha   90.00
_cell.angle_beta   90.00
_cell.angle_gamma   90.00
#
_symmetry.space_group_name_H-M   'P 1'
#
loop_
_entity.id
_entity.type
_entity.pdbx_description
1 polymer ?
#
loop_
_entity_poly.entity_id
_entity_poly.type
_entity_poly.pdbx_seq_one_letter_code
_entity_poly.pdbx_strand_id
1 'polypeptide(L)'
;MYQPIAPLPMSFQKSNAHPDFPLSTPHVAAQRPLGWVRAGALAMPLAALLLAACASQPAVETAEARQESAQMNSGWQAERAKYMDCVQDRASDGAKGKGTSKEVAAGAIDACKGQLKVMHDAFQSYLSAQMSSAHGQTSARQAAERVTTDTREKARTYLTRYVEVERYKAGQH
;
A
#
# COMPACT_ATOMS: atom_id res chain seq x y z
N MET A 1 -19.94 -2.96 29.89
CA MET A 1 -20.26 -3.17 28.46
C MET A 1 -19.15 -2.54 27.65
N TYR A 2 -18.18 -3.34 27.18
CA TYR A 2 -17.10 -2.88 26.31
C TYR A 2 -17.62 -2.90 24.88
N GLN A 3 -17.68 -1.75 24.20
CA GLN A 3 -17.86 -1.74 22.75
C GLN A 3 -16.50 -1.98 22.07
N PRO A 4 -16.41 -2.87 21.08
CA PRO A 4 -15.22 -2.96 20.25
C PRO A 4 -15.11 -1.71 19.38
N ILE A 5 -14.01 -0.96 19.53
CA ILE A 5 -13.67 0.14 18.63
C ILE A 5 -13.39 -0.51 17.27
N ALA A 6 -14.29 -0.28 16.31
CA ALA A 6 -14.09 -0.72 14.94
C ALA A 6 -12.76 -0.16 14.40
N PRO A 7 -11.94 -0.98 13.71
CA PRO A 7 -10.75 -0.47 13.05
C PRO A 7 -11.20 0.57 12.02
N LEU A 8 -10.79 1.82 12.23
CA LEU A 8 -10.99 2.87 11.23
C LEU A 8 -10.32 2.42 9.94
N PRO A 9 -10.99 2.51 8.78
CA PRO A 9 -10.33 2.28 7.51
C PRO A 9 -9.26 3.38 7.38
N MET A 10 -7.98 2.98 7.43
CA MET A 10 -6.91 3.86 6.98
C MET A 10 -7.08 4.04 5.47
N SER A 11 -7.85 5.07 5.11
CA SER A 11 -7.91 5.61 3.76
C SER A 11 -6.48 5.88 3.30
N PHE A 12 -6.04 5.07 2.36
CA PHE A 12 -4.75 5.16 1.71
C PHE A 12 -4.72 6.47 0.92
N GLN A 13 -4.24 7.55 1.55
CA GLN A 13 -4.00 8.80 0.84
C GLN A 13 -2.89 8.51 -0.17
N LYS A 14 -3.27 8.51 -1.45
CA LYS A 14 -2.37 8.38 -2.59
C LYS A 14 -1.43 9.59 -2.58
N SER A 15 -0.31 9.47 -1.87
CA SER A 15 0.79 10.42 -1.97
C SER A 15 1.37 10.33 -3.38
N ASN A 16 0.97 11.27 -4.23
CA ASN A 16 1.69 11.61 -5.46
C ASN A 16 3.06 12.17 -5.06
N ALA A 17 4.04 11.29 -4.92
CA ALA A 17 5.45 11.67 -4.92
C ALA A 17 6.02 11.30 -6.29
N HIS A 18 6.02 12.28 -7.20
CA HIS A 18 6.91 12.29 -8.36
C HIS A 18 8.35 12.50 -7.85
N PRO A 19 9.33 11.70 -8.30
CA PRO A 19 10.71 12.16 -8.28
C PRO A 19 10.97 12.97 -9.56
N ASP A 20 11.18 14.27 -9.36
CA ASP A 20 11.84 15.17 -10.31
C ASP A 20 13.19 14.59 -10.77
N PHE A 21 13.37 14.47 -12.08
CA PHE A 21 14.67 14.61 -12.72
C PHE A 21 14.55 15.61 -13.87
N PRO A 22 15.53 16.52 -14.03
CA PRO A 22 15.37 17.74 -14.79
C PRO A 22 15.74 17.53 -16.25
N LEU A 23 14.94 18.03 -17.19
CA LEU A 23 15.43 18.37 -18.51
C LEU A 23 14.80 19.69 -18.95
N SER A 24 15.67 20.66 -19.18
CA SER A 24 15.39 21.98 -19.76
C SER A 24 14.43 21.91 -20.94
N THR A 25 13.47 22.84 -20.99
CA THR A 25 13.07 23.52 -22.23
C THR A 25 12.27 24.80 -21.90
N PRO A 26 12.43 25.88 -22.68
CA PRO A 26 12.01 27.22 -22.29
C PRO A 26 10.52 27.54 -22.51
N HIS A 27 10.06 28.52 -21.73
CA HIS A 27 8.81 29.28 -21.87
C HIS A 27 8.51 29.73 -23.30
N VAL A 28 7.26 29.54 -23.75
CA VAL A 28 6.44 30.58 -24.38
C VAL A 28 4.97 30.38 -23.98
N ALA A 29 4.37 31.44 -23.46
CA ALA A 29 2.95 31.57 -23.17
C ALA A 29 2.22 32.29 -24.32
N ALA A 30 1.03 31.81 -24.70
CA ALA A 30 -0.03 32.57 -25.40
C ALA A 30 -1.32 31.72 -25.38
N GLN A 31 -2.27 31.93 -24.47
CA GLN A 31 -3.40 32.88 -24.49
C GLN A 31 -4.46 32.72 -25.61
N ARG A 32 -5.58 32.07 -25.23
CA ARG A 32 -7.01 32.48 -25.41
C ARG A 32 -7.66 32.45 -26.84
N PRO A 33 -9.00 32.58 -27.00
CA PRO A 33 -10.06 31.58 -26.76
C PRO A 33 -11.08 31.49 -27.96
N LEU A 34 -12.26 30.89 -27.71
CA LEU A 34 -13.51 30.85 -28.53
C LEU A 34 -13.66 29.72 -29.56
N GLY A 35 -14.84 29.11 -29.53
CA GLY A 35 -15.36 28.33 -30.66
C GLY A 35 -16.43 27.31 -30.28
N TRP A 36 -17.63 27.78 -29.94
CA TRP A 36 -18.84 26.96 -30.01
C TRP A 36 -19.09 26.55 -31.46
N VAL A 37 -19.23 25.25 -31.75
CA VAL A 37 -19.97 24.77 -32.93
C VAL A 37 -20.76 23.52 -32.55
N ARG A 38 -22.06 23.56 -32.85
CA ARG A 38 -23.04 22.47 -32.73
C ARG A 38 -23.12 21.69 -34.05
N ALA A 39 -23.44 20.39 -33.91
CA ALA A 39 -24.19 19.53 -34.82
C ALA A 39 -23.56 19.07 -36.16
N GLY A 40 -23.65 17.76 -36.41
CA GLY A 40 -23.45 17.15 -37.73
C GLY A 40 -23.39 15.62 -37.63
N ALA A 41 -24.45 14.94 -38.03
CA ALA A 41 -24.58 13.49 -38.06
C ALA A 41 -24.04 12.88 -39.38
N LEU A 42 -23.76 11.56 -39.32
CA LEU A 42 -23.68 10.54 -40.39
C LEU A 42 -22.28 10.03 -40.84
N ALA A 43 -22.28 8.72 -41.11
CA ALA A 43 -21.34 7.87 -41.87
C ALA A 43 -20.23 7.08 -41.11
N MET A 44 -20.57 5.82 -40.78
CA MET A 44 -19.64 4.67 -40.73
C MET A 44 -19.48 4.06 -42.14
N PRO A 45 -18.62 3.06 -42.43
CA PRO A 45 -17.31 2.65 -41.85
C PRO A 45 -16.27 2.21 -42.93
N LEU A 46 -14.96 2.26 -42.65
CA LEU A 46 -13.93 1.43 -43.33
C LEU A 46 -12.69 1.33 -42.41
N ALA A 47 -12.53 0.22 -41.68
CA ALA A 47 -11.59 -0.85 -42.02
C ALA A 47 -10.16 -0.32 -42.25
N ALA A 48 -9.35 -0.31 -41.19
CA ALA A 48 -8.38 -1.38 -40.92
C ALA A 48 -7.12 -1.25 -41.77
N LEU A 49 -6.01 -0.88 -41.11
CA LEU A 49 -4.62 -1.32 -41.35
C LEU A 49 -3.69 -0.28 -40.73
N LEU A 50 -3.17 -0.56 -39.52
CA LEU A 50 -1.86 -0.13 -38.96
C LEU A 50 -1.85 -0.27 -37.42
N LEU A 51 -2.22 -1.45 -36.90
CA LEU A 51 -1.93 -1.86 -35.52
C LEU A 51 -1.13 -3.18 -35.54
N ALA A 52 0.07 -3.14 -36.11
CA ALA A 52 0.99 -4.28 -36.12
C ALA A 52 2.39 -3.86 -35.65
N ALA A 53 2.49 -3.37 -34.41
CA ALA A 53 3.77 -3.24 -33.70
C ALA A 53 3.57 -3.03 -32.19
N CYS A 54 2.84 -3.92 -31.52
CA CYS A 54 3.00 -4.18 -30.08
C CYS A 54 2.27 -5.49 -29.71
N ALA A 55 2.64 -6.60 -30.36
CA ALA A 55 2.18 -7.92 -29.94
C ALA A 55 3.12 -8.47 -28.86
N SER A 56 3.19 -7.80 -27.71
CA SER A 56 3.52 -8.48 -26.47
C SER A 56 2.34 -9.40 -26.17
N GLN A 57 2.50 -10.68 -26.43
CA GLN A 57 1.51 -11.71 -26.10
C GLN A 57 1.09 -11.51 -24.63
N PRO A 58 -0.19 -11.27 -24.31
CA PRO A 58 -0.61 -11.39 -22.92
C PRO A 58 -0.41 -12.86 -22.56
N ALA A 59 0.48 -13.12 -21.59
CA ALA A 59 0.56 -14.42 -20.97
C ALA A 59 -0.86 -14.82 -20.60
N VAL A 60 -1.31 -15.99 -21.08
CA VAL A 60 -2.66 -16.49 -20.80
C VAL A 60 -2.66 -16.85 -19.32
N GLU A 61 -2.98 -15.88 -18.45
CA GLU A 61 -3.27 -16.17 -17.06
C GLU A 61 -4.50 -17.07 -17.03
N THR A 62 -4.31 -18.30 -16.56
CA THR A 62 -5.41 -19.24 -16.35
C THR A 62 -6.29 -18.72 -15.21
N ALA A 63 -7.57 -19.09 -15.21
CA ALA A 63 -8.50 -18.68 -14.16
C ALA A 63 -8.00 -19.15 -12.77
N GLU A 64 -7.34 -20.30 -12.75
CA GLU A 64 -6.67 -20.89 -11.60
C GLU A 64 -5.51 -20.03 -11.07
N ALA A 65 -4.62 -19.56 -11.95
CA ALA A 65 -3.51 -18.68 -11.56
C ALA A 65 -4.00 -17.33 -11.03
N ARG A 66 -5.09 -16.80 -11.60
CA ARG A 66 -5.74 -15.57 -11.14
C ARG A 66 -6.42 -15.74 -9.78
N GLN A 67 -7.02 -16.91 -9.52
CA GLN A 67 -7.63 -17.22 -8.23
C GLN A 67 -6.57 -17.43 -7.15
N GLU A 68 -5.47 -18.10 -7.48
CA GLU A 68 -4.33 -18.29 -6.58
C GLU A 68 -3.68 -16.95 -6.20
N SER A 69 -3.43 -16.07 -7.17
CA SER A 69 -2.88 -14.73 -6.90
C SER A 69 -3.83 -13.88 -6.07
N ALA A 70 -5.14 -13.93 -6.32
CA ALA A 70 -6.15 -13.25 -5.51
C ALA A 70 -6.20 -13.79 -4.07
N GLN A 71 -6.11 -15.11 -3.88
CA GLN A 71 -6.05 -15.74 -2.57
C GLN A 71 -4.76 -15.33 -1.82
N MET A 72 -3.61 -15.39 -2.47
CA MET A 72 -2.34 -14.94 -1.90
C MET A 72 -2.36 -13.43 -1.58
N ASN A 73 -3.00 -12.62 -2.41
CA ASN A 73 -3.20 -11.18 -2.15
C ASN A 73 -4.02 -10.96 -0.87
N SER A 74 -5.10 -11.73 -0.69
CA SER A 74 -5.88 -11.67 0.55
C SER A 74 -5.06 -12.18 1.76
N GLY A 75 -4.20 -13.17 1.54
CA GLY A 75 -3.36 -13.79 2.58
C GLY A 75 -2.36 -12.83 3.20
N TRP A 76 -1.53 -12.14 2.40
CA TRP A 76 -0.54 -11.22 2.96
C TRP A 76 -1.17 -9.99 3.62
N GLN A 77 -2.33 -9.53 3.13
CA GLN A 77 -3.09 -8.44 3.75
C GLN A 77 -3.66 -8.87 5.11
N ALA A 78 -4.09 -10.12 5.25
CA ALA A 78 -4.50 -10.66 6.54
C ALA A 78 -3.33 -10.70 7.53
N GLU A 79 -2.12 -11.07 7.08
CA GLU A 79 -0.92 -11.03 7.93
C GLU A 79 -0.52 -9.61 8.33
N ARG A 80 -0.78 -8.62 7.46
CA ARG A 80 -0.61 -7.20 7.80
C ARG A 80 -1.58 -6.76 8.89
N ALA A 81 -2.84 -7.19 8.83
CA ALA A 81 -3.83 -6.89 9.87
C ALA A 81 -3.39 -7.49 11.22
N LYS A 82 -3.00 -8.78 11.23
CA LYS A 82 -2.47 -9.45 12.44
C LYS A 82 -1.23 -8.74 13.02
N TYR A 83 -0.35 -8.21 12.17
CA TYR A 83 0.78 -7.38 12.64
C TYR A 83 0.29 -6.12 13.35
N MET A 84 -0.67 -5.41 12.76
CA MET A 84 -1.23 -4.19 13.35
C MET A 84 -1.98 -4.47 14.67
N ASP A 85 -2.71 -5.58 14.74
CA ASP A 85 -3.37 -6.02 15.97
C ASP A 85 -2.34 -6.31 17.07
N CYS A 86 -1.29 -7.09 16.76
CA CYS A 86 -0.20 -7.37 17.69
C CYS A 86 0.43 -6.09 18.25
N VAL A 87 0.83 -5.15 17.39
CA VAL A 87 1.51 -3.94 17.87
C VAL A 87 0.58 -3.01 18.63
N GLN A 88 -0.71 -2.97 18.29
CA GLN A 88 -1.69 -2.18 19.03
C GLN A 88 -1.97 -2.79 20.41
N ASP A 89 -2.10 -4.11 20.52
CA ASP A 89 -2.27 -4.81 21.80
C ASP A 89 -1.06 -4.55 22.71
N ARG A 90 0.15 -4.73 22.19
CA ARG A 90 1.39 -4.45 22.95
C ARG A 90 1.53 -2.99 23.35
N ALA A 91 1.13 -2.06 22.49
CA ALA A 91 1.13 -0.64 22.83
C ALA A 91 0.06 -0.30 23.88
N SER A 92 -1.10 -0.95 23.85
CA SER A 92 -2.17 -0.78 24.84
C SER A 92 -1.73 -1.27 26.23
N ASP A 93 -1.04 -2.42 26.28
CA ASP A 93 -0.43 -2.91 27.52
C ASP A 93 0.64 -1.96 28.04
N GLY A 94 1.52 -1.48 27.15
CA GLY A 94 2.56 -0.53 27.51
C GLY A 94 2.06 0.87 27.89
N ALA A 95 0.88 1.29 27.42
CA ALA A 95 0.28 2.58 27.75
C ALA A 95 0.01 2.74 29.25
N LYS A 96 -0.25 1.64 29.96
CA LYS A 96 -0.43 1.57 31.42
C LYS A 96 0.89 1.73 32.20
N GLY A 97 2.02 1.53 31.53
CA GLY A 97 3.35 1.57 32.11
C GLY A 97 4.00 2.96 32.11
N LYS A 98 5.20 3.03 32.69
CA LYS A 98 6.07 4.22 32.67
C LYS A 98 6.85 4.30 31.35
N GLY A 99 7.34 5.49 31.00
CA GLY A 99 8.14 5.73 29.79
C GLY A 99 7.42 6.61 28.77
N THR A 100 8.16 7.12 27.78
CA THR A 100 7.61 7.98 26.73
C THR A 100 6.77 7.17 25.74
N SER A 101 5.79 7.81 25.08
CA SER A 101 4.96 7.15 24.07
C SER A 101 5.77 6.56 22.92
N LYS A 102 6.91 7.19 22.60
CA LYS A 102 7.86 6.72 21.58
C LYS A 102 8.56 5.43 22.00
N GLU A 103 8.97 5.30 23.26
CA GLU A 103 9.57 4.07 23.80
C GLU A 103 8.58 2.92 23.82
N VAL A 104 7.33 3.19 24.25
CA VAL A 104 6.25 2.19 24.22
C VAL A 104 5.97 1.72 22.79
N ALA A 105 5.85 2.64 21.82
CA ALA A 105 5.65 2.31 20.42
C ALA A 105 6.82 1.48 19.84
N ALA A 106 8.06 1.83 20.17
CA ALA A 106 9.24 1.09 19.75
C ALA A 106 9.26 -0.33 20.34
N GLY A 107 8.94 -0.48 21.63
CA GLY A 107 8.85 -1.79 22.28
C GLY A 107 7.75 -2.67 21.71
N ALA A 108 6.58 -2.10 21.39
CA ALA A 108 5.49 -2.82 20.75
C ALA A 108 5.88 -3.36 19.36
N ILE A 109 6.54 -2.52 18.55
CA ILE A 109 7.07 -2.92 17.23
C ILE A 109 8.09 -4.04 17.37
N ASP A 110 9.00 -3.93 18.35
CA ASP A 110 10.05 -4.92 18.60
C ASP A 110 9.45 -6.29 18.98
N ALA A 111 8.48 -6.30 19.89
CA ALA A 111 7.80 -7.51 20.34
C ALA A 111 7.04 -8.24 19.21
N CYS A 112 6.59 -7.51 18.19
CA CYS A 112 5.82 -8.06 17.06
C CYS A 112 6.66 -8.29 15.79
N LYS A 113 8.00 -8.24 15.88
CA LYS A 113 8.90 -8.53 14.74
C LYS A 113 8.66 -9.89 14.09
N GLY A 114 8.29 -10.91 14.87
CA GLY A 114 7.94 -12.22 14.34
C GLY A 114 6.74 -12.17 13.38
N GLN A 115 5.68 -11.48 13.77
CA GLN A 115 4.48 -11.30 12.93
C GLN A 115 4.77 -10.42 11.70
N LEU A 116 5.63 -9.40 11.86
CA LEU A 116 6.09 -8.58 10.73
C LEU A 116 6.84 -9.43 9.69
N LYS A 117 7.64 -10.41 10.13
CA LYS A 117 8.31 -11.36 9.24
C LYS A 117 7.32 -12.28 8.51
N VAL A 118 6.28 -12.77 9.18
CA VAL A 118 5.24 -13.57 8.53
C VAL A 118 4.55 -12.78 7.41
N MET A 119 4.23 -11.50 7.66
CA MET A 119 3.70 -10.59 6.64
C MET A 119 4.67 -10.40 5.47
N HIS A 120 5.96 -10.15 5.76
CA HIS A 120 7.02 -10.01 4.76
C HIS A 120 7.07 -11.24 3.84
N ASP A 121 7.15 -12.43 4.43
CA ASP A 121 7.33 -13.68 3.70
C ASP A 121 6.07 -14.01 2.86
N ALA A 122 4.88 -13.73 3.38
CA ALA A 122 3.62 -13.88 2.63
C ALA A 122 3.55 -12.94 1.41
N PHE A 123 3.95 -11.68 1.58
CA PHE A 123 3.96 -10.72 0.46
C PHE A 123 5.04 -11.05 -0.58
N GLN A 124 6.22 -11.46 -0.13
CA GLN A 124 7.27 -11.93 -1.05
C GLN A 124 6.80 -13.14 -1.86
N SER A 125 6.11 -14.10 -1.22
CA SER A 125 5.54 -15.27 -1.89
C SER A 125 4.50 -14.87 -2.94
N TYR A 126 3.57 -13.97 -2.58
CA TYR A 126 2.58 -13.41 -3.50
C TYR A 126 3.21 -12.75 -4.75
N LEU A 127 4.26 -11.95 -4.56
CA LEU A 127 4.96 -11.33 -5.71
C LEU A 127 5.79 -12.33 -6.51
N SER A 128 6.41 -13.30 -5.85
CA SER A 128 7.23 -14.31 -6.52
C SER A 128 6.38 -15.25 -7.39
N ALA A 129 5.13 -15.52 -6.99
CA ALA A 129 4.17 -16.27 -7.80
C ALA A 129 3.81 -15.54 -9.11
N GLN A 130 3.76 -14.20 -9.08
CA GLN A 130 3.51 -13.37 -10.26
C GLN A 130 4.76 -13.10 -11.10
N MET A 131 5.95 -13.22 -10.50
CA MET A 131 7.21 -12.80 -11.09
C MET A 131 8.25 -13.93 -11.00
N SER A 132 8.12 -14.93 -11.88
CA SER A 132 8.91 -16.16 -11.85
C SER A 132 10.35 -16.03 -12.37
N SER A 133 10.68 -14.96 -13.11
CA SER A 133 12.03 -14.74 -13.63
C SER A 133 13.03 -14.39 -12.52
N ALA A 134 14.33 -14.64 -12.73
CA ALA A 134 15.37 -14.29 -11.75
C ALA A 134 15.37 -12.78 -11.41
N HIS A 135 15.14 -11.93 -12.41
CA HIS A 135 14.94 -10.49 -12.22
C HIS A 135 13.66 -10.20 -11.42
N GLY A 136 12.58 -10.92 -11.73
CA GLY A 136 11.32 -10.88 -11.01
C GLY A 136 11.46 -11.20 -9.53
N GLN A 137 12.11 -12.33 -9.19
CA GLN A 137 12.32 -12.71 -7.79
C GLN A 137 13.14 -11.69 -7.01
N THR A 138 14.13 -11.05 -7.65
CA THR A 138 14.91 -9.97 -7.01
C THR A 138 14.03 -8.76 -6.72
N SER A 139 13.18 -8.36 -7.68
CA SER A 139 12.22 -7.27 -7.50
C SER A 139 11.16 -7.58 -6.44
N ALA A 140 10.71 -8.85 -6.32
CA ALA A 140 9.80 -9.30 -5.28
C ALA A 140 10.40 -9.14 -3.87
N ARG A 141 11.66 -9.53 -3.68
CA ARG A 141 12.39 -9.35 -2.41
C ARG A 141 12.48 -7.86 -2.05
N GLN A 142 12.90 -7.02 -2.99
CA GLN A 142 13.00 -5.57 -2.73
C GLN A 142 11.63 -4.94 -2.39
N ALA A 143 10.57 -5.37 -3.07
CA ALA A 143 9.22 -4.89 -2.77
C ALA A 143 8.76 -5.33 -1.38
N ALA A 144 9.08 -6.56 -0.97
CA ALA A 144 8.78 -7.06 0.38
C ALA A 144 9.52 -6.29 1.48
N GLU A 145 10.79 -5.94 1.27
CA GLU A 145 11.54 -5.08 2.18
C GLU A 145 10.92 -3.68 2.29
N ARG A 146 10.52 -3.09 1.16
CA ARG A 146 9.88 -1.76 1.13
C ARG A 146 8.54 -1.76 1.87
N VAL A 147 7.65 -2.73 1.61
CA VAL A 147 6.33 -2.77 2.26
C VAL A 147 6.45 -3.03 3.76
N THR A 148 7.44 -3.82 4.17
CA THR A 148 7.72 -4.13 5.58
C THR A 148 8.25 -2.91 6.31
N THR A 149 9.17 -2.18 5.69
CA THR A 149 9.69 -0.91 6.22
C THR A 149 8.58 0.14 6.35
N ASP A 150 7.79 0.35 5.29
CA ASP A 150 6.65 1.29 5.31
C ASP A 150 5.63 0.94 6.40
N THR A 151 5.31 -0.34 6.53
CA THR A 151 4.37 -0.81 7.55
C THR A 151 4.90 -0.56 8.97
N ARG A 152 6.19 -0.79 9.20
CA ARG A 152 6.85 -0.51 10.49
C ARG A 152 6.85 0.97 10.82
N GLU A 153 7.19 1.84 9.87
CA GLU A 153 7.24 3.30 10.11
C GLU A 153 5.82 3.89 10.30
N LYS A 154 4.82 3.36 9.58
CA LYS A 154 3.41 3.70 9.81
C LYS A 154 2.94 3.27 11.19
N ALA A 155 3.26 2.04 11.60
CA ALA A 155 2.98 1.56 12.95
C ALA A 155 3.63 2.47 13.99
N ARG A 156 4.88 2.88 13.80
CA ARG A 156 5.57 3.77 14.75
C ARG A 156 4.86 5.10 14.94
N THR A 157 4.48 5.72 13.83
CA THR A 157 3.75 7.01 13.85
C THR A 157 2.39 6.84 14.51
N TYR A 158 1.63 5.82 14.10
CA TYR A 158 0.31 5.51 14.66
C TYR A 158 0.37 5.25 16.16
N LEU A 159 1.25 4.34 16.60
CA LEU A 159 1.31 3.87 17.98
C LEU A 159 1.79 4.96 18.95
N THR A 160 2.68 5.85 18.50
CA THR A 160 3.10 6.99 19.34
C THR A 160 1.89 7.84 19.72
N ARG A 161 1.03 8.16 18.74
CA ARG A 161 -0.21 8.92 18.97
C ARG A 161 -1.25 8.11 19.72
N TYR A 162 -1.36 6.82 19.42
CA TYR A 162 -2.26 5.90 20.12
C TYR A 162 -1.98 5.88 21.63
N VAL A 163 -0.72 5.72 22.03
CA VAL A 163 -0.32 5.67 23.45
C VAL A 163 -0.59 7.01 24.17
N GLU A 164 -0.35 8.14 23.49
CA GLU A 164 -0.70 9.47 24.03
C GLU A 164 -2.20 9.58 24.33
N VAL A 165 -3.03 9.14 23.39
CA VAL A 165 -4.50 9.17 23.52
C VAL A 165 -4.98 8.22 24.62
N GLU A 166 -4.47 6.99 24.68
CA GLU A 166 -4.87 6.01 25.69
C GLU A 166 -4.53 6.48 27.11
N ARG A 167 -3.36 7.10 27.29
CA ARG A 167 -2.97 7.68 28.60
C ARG A 167 -3.83 8.88 28.98
N TYR A 168 -4.17 9.73 28.01
CA TYR A 168 -5.06 10.87 28.24
C TYR A 168 -6.47 10.42 28.66
N LYS A 169 -7.00 9.34 28.08
CA LYS A 169 -8.28 8.74 28.50
C LYS A 169 -8.18 8.15 29.91
N ALA A 170 -7.09 7.45 30.22
CA ALA A 170 -6.91 6.83 31.54
C ALA A 170 -6.81 7.86 32.68
N GLY A 171 -6.32 9.08 32.42
CA GLY A 171 -6.24 10.17 33.40
C GLY A 171 -7.50 11.05 33.51
N GLN A 172 -8.55 10.78 32.73
CA GLN A 172 -9.83 11.50 32.77
C GLN A 172 -10.92 10.82 33.63
N HIS A 173 -10.57 9.71 34.26
CA HIS A 173 -11.42 8.98 35.21
C HIS A 173 -10.89 9.15 36.63
#